data_AF-A0A127K3D0-F1
#
_entry.id   AF-A0A127K3D0-F1
#
_cell.length_a   1.000
_cell.length_b   1.000
_cell.length_c   1.000
_cell.angle_alpha   90.00
_cell.angle_beta   90.00
_cell.angle_gamma   90.00
#
_symmetry.space_group_name_H-M   'P 1'
#
loop_
_entity.id
_entity.type
_entity.pdbx_description
1 polymer ?
#
loop_
_entity_poly.entity_id
_entity_poly.type
_entity_poly.pdbx_seq_one_letter_code
_entity_poly.pdbx_strand_id
1 'polypeptide(L)' 'MNNQPSGRAAPSGAEASGRKNEWPRFLLLAFVGLPITMTLAIAAYGFVVWFLQILFFGPPS' A
#
# COMPACT_ATOMS: atom_id res chain seq x y z
N MET A 1 -55.89 -27.86 13.56
CA MET A 1 -55.08 -28.95 12.99
C MET A 1 -53.81 -28.35 12.40
N ASN A 2 -52.70 -28.57 13.11
CA ASN A 2 -51.35 -28.90 12.65
C ASN A 2 -51.00 -28.90 11.14
N ASN A 3 -49.75 -28.79 10.70
CA ASN A 3 -48.43 -28.38 11.20
C ASN A 3 -47.55 -28.57 9.95
N GLN A 4 -46.86 -27.55 9.47
CA GLN A 4 -45.74 -27.78 8.53
C GLN A 4 -44.44 -27.52 9.31
N PRO A 5 -43.73 -28.59 9.74
CA PRO A 5 -42.42 -28.48 10.34
C PRO A 5 -41.31 -28.71 9.30
N SER A 6 -40.22 -27.97 9.50
CA SER A 6 -38.84 -28.45 9.27
C SER A 6 -38.30 -28.54 7.84
N GLY A 7 -37.69 -27.43 7.40
CA GLY A 7 -36.25 -27.43 7.14
C GLY A 7 -35.76 -27.86 5.76
N ARG A 8 -35.13 -26.92 5.04
CA ARG A 8 -33.65 -26.83 4.96
C ARG A 8 -33.25 -25.50 4.30
N ALA A 9 -32.88 -24.54 5.14
CA ALA A 9 -32.04 -23.43 4.71
C ALA A 9 -30.60 -23.94 4.47
N ALA A 10 -29.88 -23.24 3.58
CA ALA A 10 -28.46 -23.33 3.21
C ALA A 10 -28.09 -24.32 2.08
N PRO A 11 -27.22 -23.92 1.14
CA PRO A 11 -25.81 -23.52 1.39
C PRO A 11 -25.65 -21.99 1.54
N SER A 12 -25.05 -21.43 2.60
CA SER A 12 -23.63 -21.48 2.99
C SER A 12 -22.70 -21.20 1.81
N GLY A 13 -22.28 -19.95 1.61
CA GLY A 13 -21.15 -19.65 0.72
C GLY A 13 -20.97 -18.23 0.20
N ALA A 14 -21.97 -17.36 0.23
CA ALA A 14 -21.87 -16.01 -0.35
C ALA A 14 -22.87 -15.12 0.42
N GLU A 15 -22.58 -14.00 1.06
CA GLU A 15 -21.51 -13.03 0.89
C GLU A 15 -21.28 -12.36 2.25
N ALA A 16 -20.73 -13.09 3.21
CA ALA A 16 -19.97 -12.42 4.27
C ALA A 16 -18.62 -12.00 3.66
N SER A 17 -18.65 -11.22 2.57
CA SER A 17 -17.49 -10.48 2.11
C SER A 17 -17.27 -9.42 3.18
N GLY A 18 -16.59 -9.87 4.24
CA GLY A 18 -16.28 -9.07 5.41
C GLY A 18 -15.77 -7.74 4.92
N ARG A 19 -16.27 -6.68 5.53
CA ARG A 19 -15.74 -5.33 5.44
C ARG A 19 -14.28 -5.40 5.92
N LYS A 20 -13.41 -5.87 5.04
CA LYS A 20 -12.00 -6.13 5.27
C LYS A 20 -11.39 -4.78 5.50
N ASN A 21 -11.29 -4.37 6.77
CA ASN A 21 -10.75 -3.08 7.17
C ASN A 21 -9.49 -2.80 6.34
N GLU A 22 -9.64 -1.85 5.42
CA GLU A 22 -8.63 -1.48 4.42
C GLU A 22 -7.58 -0.55 5.05
N TRP A 23 -7.86 -0.11 6.26
CA TRP A 23 -7.06 0.83 7.02
C TRP A 23 -5.64 0.33 7.37
N PRO A 24 -5.43 -0.93 7.81
CA PRO A 24 -4.10 -1.46 8.10
C PRO A 24 -3.22 -1.55 6.84
N ARG A 25 -3.78 -1.88 5.67
CA ARG A 25 -3.01 -1.88 4.43
C ARG A 25 -2.60 -0.47 4.01
N PHE A 26 -3.44 0.54 4.23
CA PHE A 26 -3.07 1.94 3.98
C PHE A 26 -1.97 2.41 4.91
N LEU A 27 -2.04 2.06 6.20
CA LEU A 27 -0.95 2.35 7.15
C LEU A 27 0.35 1.66 6.76
N LEU A 28 0.30 0.40 6.32
CA LEU A 28 1.48 -0.32 5.85
C LEU A 28 2.06 0.32 4.58
N LEU A 29 1.21 0.67 3.62
CA LEU A 29 1.62 1.38 2.41
C LEU A 29 2.17 2.78 2.70
N ALA A 30 1.61 3.50 3.68
CA ALA A 30 2.14 4.79 4.10
C ALA A 30 3.49 4.62 4.81
N PHE A 31 3.59 3.66 5.74
CA PHE A 31 4.81 3.40 6.50
C PHE A 31 5.95 2.87 5.64
N VAL A 32 5.67 2.15 4.56
CA VAL A 32 6.67 1.66 3.60
C VAL A 32 6.87 2.64 2.44
N GLY A 33 5.81 3.26 1.96
CA GLY A 33 5.84 4.21 0.85
C GLY A 33 6.51 5.53 1.22
N LEU A 34 6.29 6.04 2.44
CA LEU A 34 6.93 7.25 2.93
C LEU A 34 8.47 7.14 2.98
N PRO A 35 9.10 6.12 3.60
CA PRO A 35 10.55 6.00 3.62
C PRO A 35 11.12 5.71 2.23
N ILE A 36 10.42 4.95 1.37
CA ILE A 36 10.84 4.74 -0.02
C ILE A 36 10.85 6.08 -0.77
N THR A 37 9.77 6.86 -0.66
CA THR A 37 9.67 8.17 -1.32
C THR A 37 10.73 9.13 -0.80
N MET A 38 10.97 9.13 0.51
CA MET A 38 12.00 9.95 1.13
C MET A 38 13.41 9.54 0.65
N THR A 39 13.69 8.25 0.56
CA THR A 39 14.95 7.72 0.02
C THR A 39 15.12 8.09 -1.45
N LEU A 40 14.06 7.96 -2.25
CA LEU A 40 14.06 8.32 -3.67
C LEU A 40 14.33 9.82 -3.85
N ALA A 41 13.73 10.67 -3.02
CA ALA A 41 13.96 12.11 -3.04
C ALA A 41 15.42 12.47 -2.71
N ILE A 42 15.99 11.86 -1.67
CA ILE A 42 17.39 12.06 -1.30
C ILE A 42 18.33 11.56 -2.40
N ALA A 43 18.06 10.37 -2.95
CA ALA A 43 18.84 9.78 -4.04
C ALA A 43 18.77 10.65 -5.30
N ALA A 44 17.58 11.13 -5.68
CA ALA A 44 17.40 12.03 -6.81
C ALA A 44 18.15 13.35 -6.59
N TYR A 45 18.06 13.93 -5.39
CA TYR A 45 18.79 15.16 -5.06
C TYR A 45 20.30 14.96 -5.18
N GLY A 46 20.84 13.90 -4.56
CA GLY A 46 22.26 13.57 -4.64
C GLY A 46 22.72 13.29 -6.07
N PHE A 47 21.90 12.60 -6.86
CA PHE A 47 22.15 12.34 -8.27
C PHE A 47 22.20 13.63 -9.09
N VAL A 48 21.25 14.55 -8.88
CA VAL A 48 21.22 15.84 -9.57
C VAL A 48 22.46 16.66 -9.23
N VAL A 49 22.82 16.75 -7.95
CA VAL A 49 24.03 17.49 -7.52
C VAL A 49 25.28 16.85 -8.12
N TRP A 50 25.42 15.53 -8.03
CA TRP A 50 26.54 14.78 -8.62
C TRP A 50 26.63 14.97 -10.13
N PHE A 51 25.50 14.92 -10.82
CA PHE A 51 25.44 15.08 -12.28
C PHE A 51 25.77 16.52 -12.69
N LEU A 52 25.29 17.52 -11.95
CA LEU A 52 25.62 18.93 -12.16
C LEU A 52 27.12 19.19 -11.90
N GLN A 53 27.70 18.51 -10.90
CA GLN A 53 29.15 18.54 -10.64
C GLN A 53 29.94 18.02 -11.83
N ILE A 54 29.54 16.89 -12.42
CA ILE A 54 30.20 16.33 -13.61
C ILE A 54 30.10 17.27 -14.82
N LEU A 55 28.93 17.87 -15.06
CA LEU A 55 28.70 18.65 -16.28
C LEU A 55 29.23 20.08 -16.24
N PHE A 56 29.18 20.75 -15.08
CA PHE A 56 29.39 22.21 -15.02
C PHE A 56 30.46 22.64 -14.02
N PHE A 57 30.56 22.00 -12.85
CA PHE A 57 31.35 22.53 -11.74
C PHE A 57 32.70 21.82 -11.54
N GLY A 58 32.94 20.69 -12.21
CA GLY A 58 34.10 19.84 -11.94
C GLY A 58 34.02 19.17 -10.55
N PRO A 59 34.88 18.17 -10.27
CA PRO A 59 34.88 17.49 -8.97
C PRO A 59 35.08 18.51 -7.84
N PRO A 60 34.31 18.41 -6.74
CA PRO A 60 34.43 19.34 -5.61
C PRO A 60 35.83 19.22 -4.99
N SER A 61 36.57 20.33 -4.94
CA SER A 61 37.89 20.49 -4.30
C SER A 61 37.77 20.91 -2.84
#